data_AF-A0AAW1K8B6-F1
#
_entry.id   AF-A0AAW1K8B6-F1
#
_cell.length_a   1.000
_cell.length_b   1.000
_cell.length_c   1.000
_cell.angle_alpha   90.00
_cell.angle_beta   90.00
_cell.angle_gamma   90.00
#
_symmetry.space_group_name_H-M   'P 1'
#
loop_
_entity.id
_entity.type
_entity.pdbx_description
1 polymer ?
#
loop_
_entity_poly.entity_id
_entity_poly.type
_entity_poly.pdbx_seq_one_letter_code
_entity_poly.pdbx_strand_id
1 'polypeptide(L)'
;MKMVVPSALKRYKLSGGHLKVTRREPLWKSVKCPQQTKSVEDGFFVLRFMFDIVKSCTTSNDLEKVWSSRTEHSYTNREINEIRDKWATYFTNHCVS
;
A
#
# COMPACT_ATOMS: atom_id res chain seq x y z
N MET A 1 21.60 -25.52 -35.96
CA MET A 1 20.34 -24.79 -36.24
C MET A 1 19.20 -25.45 -35.45
N LYS A 2 18.40 -24.64 -34.75
CA LYS A 2 16.95 -24.81 -34.44
C LYS A 2 16.46 -26.07 -33.68
N MET A 3 16.69 -26.19 -32.38
CA MET A 3 15.88 -27.09 -31.51
C MET A 3 15.60 -26.57 -30.08
N VAL A 4 16.04 -25.35 -29.71
CA VAL A 4 15.83 -24.83 -28.33
C VAL A 4 14.40 -24.30 -28.15
N VAL A 5 13.88 -23.59 -29.15
CA VAL A 5 12.56 -22.95 -29.12
C VAL A 5 11.40 -23.97 -29.05
N PRO A 6 11.40 -25.07 -29.84
CA PRO A 6 10.32 -26.06 -29.76
C PRO A 6 10.29 -26.78 -28.40
N SER A 7 11.47 -27.05 -27.83
CA SER A 7 11.63 -27.74 -26.56
C SER A 7 11.19 -26.89 -25.37
N ALA A 8 11.46 -25.58 -25.42
CA ALA A 8 10.96 -24.61 -24.44
C ALA A 8 9.43 -24.46 -24.52
N LEU A 9 8.89 -24.33 -25.74
CA LEU A 9 7.43 -24.22 -25.95
C LEU A 9 6.69 -25.49 -25.54
N LYS A 10 7.27 -26.67 -25.80
CA LYS A 10 6.72 -27.97 -25.37
C LYS A 10 6.71 -28.08 -23.85
N ARG A 11 7.78 -27.64 -23.16
CA ARG A 11 7.81 -27.57 -21.69
C ARG A 11 6.77 -26.61 -21.13
N TYR A 12 6.60 -25.42 -21.70
CA TYR A 12 5.54 -24.48 -21.30
C TYR A 12 4.14 -25.10 -21.42
N LYS A 13 3.85 -25.84 -22.50
CA LYS A 13 2.55 -26.51 -22.66
C LYS A 13 2.37 -27.69 -21.68
N LEU A 14 3.41 -28.48 -21.45
CA LEU A 14 3.39 -29.65 -20.55
C LEU A 14 3.36 -29.26 -19.06
N SER A 15 3.98 -28.15 -18.67
CA SER A 15 3.92 -27.60 -17.30
C SER A 15 2.60 -26.88 -16.99
N GLY A 16 1.59 -27.06 -17.85
CA GLY A 16 0.35 -26.30 -17.80
C GLY A 16 0.59 -24.84 -18.16
N GLY A 17 0.77 -24.52 -19.45
CA GLY A 17 0.85 -23.13 -19.94
C GLY A 17 -0.43 -22.33 -19.69
N HIS A 18 -1.46 -23.00 -19.16
CA HIS A 18 -2.42 -22.42 -18.24
C HIS A 18 -2.03 -22.81 -16.82
N LEU A 19 -1.04 -22.13 -16.24
CA LEU A 19 -1.21 -21.78 -14.84
C LEU A 19 -2.43 -20.88 -14.96
N LYS A 20 -3.62 -21.45 -14.71
CA LYS A 20 -4.72 -20.66 -14.23
C LYS A 20 -4.16 -20.05 -12.95
N VAL A 21 -3.43 -18.97 -13.11
CA VAL A 21 -3.30 -17.96 -12.08
C VAL A 21 -4.76 -17.59 -11.92
N THR A 22 -5.43 -18.28 -11.01
CA THR A 22 -6.67 -17.84 -10.43
C THR A 22 -6.25 -16.55 -9.75
N ARG A 23 -6.15 -15.47 -10.54
CA ARG A 23 -6.06 -14.12 -10.01
C ARG A 23 -7.38 -14.00 -9.28
N ARG A 24 -7.34 -14.29 -7.98
CA ARG A 24 -8.45 -13.98 -7.10
C ARG A 24 -8.70 -12.51 -7.35
N GLU A 25 -9.92 -12.19 -7.75
CA GLU A 25 -10.29 -10.80 -7.92
C GLU A 25 -10.00 -10.08 -6.60
N PRO A 26 -9.40 -8.88 -6.65
CA PRO A 26 -9.16 -8.13 -5.44
C PRO A 26 -10.49 -7.93 -4.72
N LEU A 27 -10.52 -8.31 -3.44
CA LEU A 27 -11.67 -8.06 -2.59
C LEU A 27 -11.67 -6.58 -2.21
N TRP A 28 -12.55 -5.81 -2.83
CA TRP A 28 -12.75 -4.40 -2.50
C TRP A 28 -13.54 -4.28 -1.21
N LYS A 29 -13.04 -3.46 -0.28
CA LYS A 29 -13.66 -3.23 1.02
C LYS A 29 -13.79 -1.73 1.25
N SER A 30 -14.98 -1.31 1.67
CA SER A 30 -15.21 0.05 2.12
C SER A 30 -14.78 0.16 3.57
N VAL A 31 -13.91 1.11 3.86
CA VAL A 31 -13.40 1.39 5.21
C VAL A 31 -13.64 2.85 5.56
N LYS A 32 -13.87 3.12 6.85
CA LYS A 32 -13.96 4.50 7.34
C LYS A 32 -12.57 5.13 7.33
N CYS A 33 -12.45 6.24 6.63
CA CYS A 33 -11.20 7.00 6.52
C CYS A 33 -11.33 8.35 7.23
N PRO A 34 -10.25 8.84 7.88
CA PRO A 34 -10.16 10.23 8.31
C PRO A 34 -10.58 11.16 7.18
N GLN A 35 -11.46 12.12 7.47
CA GLN A 35 -11.95 13.08 6.47
C GLN A 35 -11.16 14.37 6.56
N GLN A 36 -10.61 14.83 5.44
CA GLN A 36 -9.90 16.10 5.40
C GLN A 36 -10.89 17.26 5.31
N THR A 37 -10.83 18.17 6.29
CA THR A 37 -11.75 19.32 6.36
C THR A 37 -11.31 20.54 5.55
N LYS A 38 -10.04 20.60 5.12
CA LYS A 38 -9.43 21.74 4.41
C LYS A 38 -8.48 21.26 3.32
N SER A 39 -8.54 21.80 2.11
CA SER A 39 -7.80 21.29 0.93
C SER A 39 -6.33 21.75 0.80
N VAL A 40 -5.75 22.39 1.82
CA VAL A 40 -4.44 23.07 1.68
C VAL A 40 -3.26 22.10 1.87
N GLU A 41 -3.48 20.91 2.43
CA GLU A 41 -2.40 19.97 2.79
C GLU A 41 -2.66 18.52 2.33
N ASP A 42 -3.33 18.34 1.19
CA ASP A 42 -3.80 17.03 0.70
C ASP A 42 -2.67 15.99 0.60
N GLY A 43 -1.47 16.41 0.20
CA GLY A 43 -0.31 15.52 0.11
C GLY A 43 0.14 14.94 1.46
N PHE A 44 0.21 15.78 2.51
CA PHE A 44 0.63 15.30 3.84
C PHE A 44 -0.45 14.47 4.51
N PHE A 45 -1.72 14.74 4.23
CA PHE A 45 -2.83 13.92 4.68
C PHE A 45 -2.70 12.49 4.15
N VAL A 46 -2.46 12.34 2.84
CA VAL A 46 -2.24 11.03 2.20
C VAL A 46 -1.02 10.34 2.79
N LEU A 47 0.09 11.06 3.00
CA LEU A 47 1.29 10.50 3.61
C LEU A 47 1.05 10.00 5.05
N ARG A 48 0.28 10.74 5.86
CA ARG A 48 -0.11 10.30 7.21
C ARG A 48 -0.97 9.04 7.13
N PHE A 49 -1.93 9.01 6.21
CA PHE A 49 -2.81 7.85 6.04
C PHE A 49 -2.02 6.60 5.65
N MET A 50 -1.10 6.71 4.68
CA MET A 50 -0.22 5.62 4.28
C MET A 50 0.68 5.14 5.43
N PHE A 51 1.23 6.08 6.22
CA PHE A 51 2.02 5.74 7.40
C PHE A 51 1.20 4.92 8.41
N ASP A 52 -0.04 5.33 8.68
CA ASP A 52 -0.92 4.59 9.60
C ASP A 52 -1.31 3.21 9.05
N ILE A 53 -1.46 3.07 7.72
CA ILE A 53 -1.67 1.76 7.08
C ILE A 53 -0.50 0.83 7.40
N VAL A 54 0.71 1.26 7.05
CA VAL A 54 1.91 0.44 7.23
C VAL A 54 2.14 0.12 8.71
N LYS A 55 1.97 1.10 9.60
CA LYS A 55 2.11 0.90 11.05
C LYS A 55 1.08 -0.08 11.61
N SER A 56 -0.13 -0.11 11.07
CA SER A 56 -1.13 -1.08 11.53
C SER A 56 -0.85 -2.48 10.98
N CYS A 57 -0.29 -2.59 9.76
CA CYS A 57 0.15 -3.87 9.22
C CYS A 57 1.30 -4.50 10.03
N THR A 58 2.10 -3.72 10.75
CA THR A 58 3.15 -4.28 11.63
C THR A 58 2.60 -4.82 12.94
N THR A 59 1.37 -4.46 13.33
CA THR A 59 0.77 -4.86 14.61
C THR A 59 -0.45 -5.77 14.46
N SER A 60 -1.12 -5.77 13.31
CA SER A 60 -2.33 -6.55 13.02
C SER A 60 -2.33 -7.05 11.58
N ASN A 61 -2.74 -8.31 11.41
CA ASN A 61 -3.02 -8.90 10.10
C ASN A 61 -4.47 -8.64 9.63
N ASP A 62 -5.32 -8.08 10.50
CA ASP A 62 -6.73 -7.76 10.22
C ASP A 62 -6.91 -6.24 10.11
N LEU A 63 -6.76 -5.72 8.89
CA LEU A 63 -7.00 -4.31 8.58
C LEU A 63 -8.48 -3.95 8.65
N GLU A 64 -9.41 -4.86 8.37
CA GLU A 64 -10.83 -4.52 8.43
C GLU A 64 -11.23 -4.16 9.86
N LYS A 65 -10.76 -4.93 10.84
CA LYS A 65 -11.00 -4.66 12.25
C LYS A 65 -10.37 -3.36 12.71
N VAL A 66 -9.13 -3.09 12.32
CA VAL A 66 -8.42 -1.87 12.72
C VAL A 66 -9.15 -0.63 12.19
N TRP A 67 -9.58 -0.61 10.93
CA TRP A 67 -10.24 0.55 10.34
C TRP A 67 -11.72 0.66 10.72
N SER A 68 -12.39 -0.45 11.02
CA SER A 68 -13.77 -0.42 11.54
C SER A 68 -13.85 0.23 12.92
N SER A 69 -12.80 0.12 13.73
CA SER A 69 -12.71 0.77 15.05
C SER A 69 -12.25 2.22 15.00
N ARG A 70 -11.78 2.69 13.84
CA ARG A 70 -11.19 4.02 13.69
C ARG A 70 -12.29 5.08 13.55
N THR A 71 -12.11 6.20 14.26
CA THR A 71 -13.06 7.32 14.22
C THR A 71 -12.83 8.17 12.97
N GLU A 72 -13.90 8.78 12.44
CA GLU A 72 -13.90 9.64 11.23
C GLU A 72 -13.24 11.02 11.46
N HIS A 73 -12.44 11.16 12.51
CA HIS A 73 -11.86 12.46 12.84
C HIS A 73 -10.76 12.80 11.84
N SER A 74 -10.77 14.05 11.36
CA SER A 74 -9.68 14.61 10.58
C SER A 74 -8.37 14.53 11.36
N TYR A 75 -7.26 14.33 10.66
CA TYR A 75 -5.95 14.53 11.27
C TYR A 75 -5.81 15.96 11.79
N THR A 76 -5.24 16.08 12.97
CA THR A 76 -4.86 17.35 13.56
C THR A 76 -3.57 17.88 12.94
N ASN A 77 -3.33 19.19 13.02
CA ASN A 77 -2.06 19.78 12.56
C ASN A 77 -0.85 19.15 13.24
N ARG A 78 -0.98 18.71 14.51
CA ARG A 78 0.10 18.02 15.22
C ARG A 78 0.46 16.70 14.54
N GLU A 79 -0.53 15.88 14.20
CA GLU A 79 -0.31 14.59 13.53
C GLU A 79 0.27 14.76 12.12
N ILE A 80 -0.13 15.82 11.42
CA ILE A 80 0.45 16.18 10.13
C ILE A 80 1.91 16.63 10.28
N ASN A 81 2.20 17.48 11.26
CA ASN A 81 3.57 17.94 11.53
C ASN A 81 4.50 16.80 11.94
N GLU A 82 4.04 15.84 12.74
CA GLU A 82 4.82 14.62 13.05
C GLU A 82 5.28 13.87 11.79
N ILE A 83 4.44 13.85 10.76
CA ILE A 83 4.75 13.20 9.48
C ILE A 83 5.68 14.06 8.65
N ARG A 84 5.48 15.38 8.62
CA ARG A 84 6.40 16.32 7.97
C ARG A 84 7.82 16.14 8.48
N ASP A 85 8.01 16.15 9.80
CA ASP A 85 9.33 16.09 10.42
C ASP A 85 10.01 14.73 10.16
N LYS A 86 9.26 13.63 10.24
CA LYS A 86 9.78 12.29 9.93
C LYS A 86 10.26 12.18 8.50
N TRP A 87 9.45 12.62 7.54
CA TRP A 87 9.83 12.56 6.12
C TRP A 87 10.99 13.49 5.83
N ALA A 88 10.97 14.73 6.34
CA ALA A 88 12.07 15.68 6.17
C ALA A 88 13.39 15.09 6.69
N THR A 89 13.37 14.49 7.88
CA THR A 89 14.54 13.82 8.48
C THR A 89 15.01 12.66 7.60
N TYR A 90 14.09 11.79 7.18
CA TYR A 90 14.44 10.63 6.36
C TYR A 90 15.06 11.03 5.02
N PHE A 91 14.43 11.96 4.29
CA PHE A 91 14.94 12.41 2.99
C PHE A 91 16.28 13.12 3.12
N THR A 92 16.45 13.95 4.15
CA THR A 92 17.72 14.65 4.41
C THR A 92 18.85 13.66 4.67
N ASN A 93 18.59 12.61 5.46
CA ASN A 93 19.65 11.70 5.91
C ASN A 93 19.93 10.52 4.96
N HIS A 94 19.01 10.20 4.05
CA HIS A 94 19.09 8.95 3.26
C HIS A 94 18.86 9.11 1.77
N CYS A 95 18.37 10.26 1.29
CA CYS A 95 18.01 10.43 -0.12
C CYS A 95 18.69 11.62 -0.80
N VAL A 96 18.93 12.69 -0.06
CA VAL A 96 19.51 13.94 -0.61
C VAL A 96 20.99 14.08 -0.26
N SER A 97 21.46 13.46 0.83
CA SER A 97 22.85 13.48 1.30
C SER A 97 23.81 12.71 0.40
#